data_AF-A0A9Q3IVN9-F1
#
_entry.id   AF-A0A9Q3IVN9-F1
#
_cell.length_a   1.000
_cell.length_b   1.000
_cell.length_c   1.000
_cell.angle_alpha   90.00
_cell.angle_beta   90.00
_cell.angle_gamma   90.00
#
_symmetry.space_group_name_H-M   'P 1'
#
loop_
_entity.id
_entity.type
_entity.pdbx_description
1 polymer ?
#
loop_
_entity_poly.entity_id
_entity_poly.type
_entity_poly.pdbx_seq_one_letter_code
_entity_poly.pdbx_strand_id
1 'polypeptide(L)'
;IIISDRDPKFTSEFWTNLYDMLGTKLAFSTAYHPQTDGLAEEMIQTMEEILRRFCAYGMEYKDHEGYTHDWVTLLPAVQLA
;
A
#
# COMPACT_ATOMS: atom_id res chain seq x y z
N ILE A 1 13.86 -9.89 -2.25
CA ILE A 1 12.85 -10.74 -1.58
C ILE A 1 11.69 -9.81 -1.28
N ILE A 2 10.48 -10.17 -1.70
CA ILE A 2 9.25 -9.44 -1.34
C ILE A 2 8.64 -10.18 -0.16
N ILE A 3 8.22 -9.44 0.87
CA ILE A 3 7.51 -9.99 2.02
C ILE A 3 6.06 -9.55 1.87
N SER A 4 5.14 -10.50 1.95
CA SER A 4 3.70 -10.26 1.88
C SER A 4 2.99 -11.00 3.00
N ASP A 5 1.78 -10.56 3.32
CA ASP A 5 0.85 -11.38 4.10
C ASP A 5 0.46 -12.67 3.37
N ARG A 6 -0.29 -13.53 4.07
CA ARG A 6 -0.81 -14.78 3.50
C ARG A 6 -2.15 -14.59 2.80
N ASP A 7 -2.41 -13.43 2.20
CA ASP A 7 -3.61 -13.24 1.39
C ASP A 7 -3.65 -14.29 0.26
N PRO A 8 -4.80 -14.96 0.03
CA PRO A 8 -4.95 -15.98 -1.01
C PRO A 8 -4.48 -15.55 -2.40
N LYS A 9 -4.48 -14.25 -2.71
CA LYS A 9 -3.92 -13.71 -3.95
C LYS A 9 -2.44 -14.04 -4.05
N PHE A 10 -1.65 -13.69 -3.04
CA PHE A 10 -0.19 -13.90 -3.06
C PHE A 10 0.20 -15.37 -2.89
N THR A 11 -0.65 -16.19 -2.27
CA THR A 11 -0.43 -17.64 -2.19
C THR A 11 -0.95 -18.42 -3.39
N SER A 12 -1.62 -17.76 -4.36
CA SER A 12 -2.15 -18.43 -5.53
C SER A 12 -1.05 -18.92 -6.47
N GLU A 13 -1.36 -19.94 -7.26
CA GLU A 13 -0.43 -20.51 -8.25
C GLU A 13 0.00 -19.45 -9.28
N PHE A 14 -0.92 -18.59 -9.72
CA PHE A 14 -0.61 -17.51 -10.66
C PHE A 14 0.48 -16.59 -10.13
N TRP A 15 0.32 -16.07 -8.92
CA TRP A 15 1.27 -15.13 -8.34
C TRP A 15 2.60 -15.80 -8.01
N THR A 16 2.57 -17.03 -7.49
CA THR A 16 3.79 -17.81 -7.21
C THR A 16 4.62 -18.03 -8.48
N ASN A 17 3.98 -18.45 -9.58
CA ASN A 17 4.65 -18.67 -10.86
C ASN A 17 5.16 -17.37 -11.50
N LEU A 18 4.40 -16.27 -11.37
CA LEU A 18 4.82 -14.96 -11.87
C LEU A 18 6.11 -14.50 -11.18
N TYR A 19 6.18 -14.60 -9.84
CA TYR A 19 7.37 -14.20 -9.09
C TYR A 19 8.58 -15.07 -9.39
N ASP A 20 8.39 -16.38 -9.60
CA ASP A 20 9.46 -17.29 -10.03
C ASP A 20 10.01 -16.90 -11.41
N MET A 21 9.12 -16.61 -12.37
CA MET A 21 9.50 -16.17 -13.72
C MET A 21 10.23 -14.82 -13.71
N LEU A 22 9.88 -13.92 -12.80
CA LEU A 22 10.56 -12.64 -12.58
C LEU A 22 11.86 -12.77 -11.76
N GLY A 23 12.23 -13.98 -11.33
CA GLY A 23 13.42 -14.22 -10.50
C GLY A 23 13.33 -13.59 -9.10
N THR A 24 12.12 -13.27 -8.64
CA THR A 24 11.89 -12.59 -7.37
C THR A 24 11.40 -13.59 -6.33
N LYS A 25 12.12 -13.69 -5.21
CA LYS A 25 11.67 -14.54 -4.10
C LYS A 25 10.54 -13.87 -3.33
N LEU A 26 9.37 -14.50 -3.30
CA LEU A 26 8.24 -14.15 -2.42
C LEU A 26 8.37 -14.90 -1.09
N ALA A 27 8.29 -14.18 0.02
CA ALA A 27 8.28 -14.70 1.38
C ALA A 27 7.00 -14.22 2.09
N PHE A 28 6.50 -15.02 3.02
CA PHE A 28 5.25 -14.71 3.72
C PHE A 28 5.49 -14.37 5.18
N SER A 29 4.87 -13.29 5.65
CA SER A 29 4.82 -12.99 7.09
C SER A 29 4.10 -14.12 7.84
N THR A 30 4.44 -14.31 9.11
CA THR A 30 3.77 -15.33 9.94
C THR A 30 2.50 -14.72 10.53
N ALA A 31 1.46 -15.53 10.71
CA ALA A 31 0.11 -15.10 11.11
C ALA A 31 0.02 -14.36 12.47
N TYR A 32 1.13 -14.15 13.17
CA TYR A 32 1.20 -13.52 14.50
C TYR A 32 2.48 -12.70 14.69
N HIS A 33 3.13 -12.25 13.62
CA HIS A 33 4.34 -11.43 13.74
C HIS A 33 4.26 -10.14 12.90
N PRO A 34 3.51 -9.14 13.41
CA PRO A 34 3.43 -7.81 12.81
C PRO A 34 4.78 -7.07 12.78
N GLN A 35 5.89 -7.63 13.28
CA GLN A 35 7.20 -6.97 13.16
C GLN A 35 7.81 -7.05 11.77
N THR A 36 7.44 -8.05 10.94
CA THR A 36 8.01 -8.17 9.58
C THR A 36 7.20 -7.37 8.56
N ASP A 37 5.88 -7.33 8.75
CA ASP A 37 4.94 -6.54 7.94
C ASP A 37 4.71 -5.13 8.53
N GLY A 38 5.14 -4.89 9.78
CA GLY A 38 4.77 -3.69 10.54
C GLY A 38 5.21 -2.39 9.92
N LEU A 39 6.32 -2.38 9.18
CA LEU A 39 6.73 -1.18 8.44
C LEU A 39 5.75 -0.87 7.29
N ALA A 40 5.30 -1.90 6.57
CA ALA A 40 4.31 -1.72 5.52
C ALA A 40 2.94 -1.37 6.13
N GLU A 41 2.53 -2.04 7.21
CA GLU A 41 1.29 -1.76 7.93
C GLU A 41 1.27 -0.34 8.53
N GLU A 42 2.35 0.12 9.16
CA GLU A 42 2.48 1.47 9.74
C GLU A 42 2.43 2.54 8.64
N MET A 43 3.12 2.29 7.53
CA MET A 43 3.07 3.18 6.37
C MET A 43 1.66 3.23 5.78
N ILE A 44 1.01 2.07 5.55
CA ILE A 44 -0.36 2.00 5.03
C ILE A 44 -1.33 2.73 5.96
N GLN A 45 -1.24 2.53 7.28
CA GLN A 45 -2.08 3.23 8.25
C GLN A 45 -1.89 4.75 8.19
N THR A 46 -0.64 5.21 8.10
CA THR A 46 -0.32 6.64 7.99
C THR A 46 -0.90 7.23 6.71
N MET A 47 -0.71 6.55 5.57
CA MET A 47 -1.26 6.96 4.28
C MET A 47 -2.80 6.97 4.29
N GLU A 48 -3.44 5.96 4.87
CA GLU A 48 -4.89 5.90 5.04
C GLU A 48 -5.41 7.06 5.88
N GLU A 49 -4.75 7.39 6.99
CA GLU A 49 -5.17 8.49 7.86
C GLU A 49 -5.07 9.83 7.12
N ILE A 50 -3.98 10.06 6.38
CA ILE A 50 -3.81 11.25 5.55
C ILE A 50 -4.94 11.32 4.51
N LEU A 51 -5.15 10.25 3.73
CA LEU A 51 -6.19 10.20 2.71
C LEU A 51 -7.58 10.45 3.29
N ARG A 52 -7.92 9.83 4.44
CA ARG A 52 -9.19 10.09 5.13
C ARG A 52 -9.32 11.55 5.53
N ARG A 53 -8.24 12.20 5.98
CA ARG A 53 -8.31 13.61 6.38
C ARG A 53 -8.57 14.53 5.19
N PHE A 54 -7.91 14.28 4.05
CA PHE A 54 -8.12 15.05 2.83
C PHE A 54 -9.51 14.81 2.21
N CYS A 55 -9.92 13.55 2.09
CA CYS A 55 -11.20 13.21 1.44
C CYS A 55 -12.43 13.51 2.31
N ALA A 56 -12.36 13.33 3.65
CA ALA A 56 -13.54 13.42 4.52
C ALA A 56 -13.71 14.77 5.22
N TYR A 57 -12.63 15.48 5.56
CA TYR A 57 -12.70 16.74 6.30
C TYR A 57 -12.57 18.00 5.43
N GLY A 58 -12.57 17.85 4.10
CA GLY A 58 -12.52 18.97 3.17
C GLY A 58 -11.19 19.74 3.23
N MET A 59 -10.10 19.08 3.62
CA MET A 59 -8.78 19.67 3.42
C MET A 59 -8.53 19.65 1.92
N GLU A 60 -8.52 20.82 1.30
CA GLU A 60 -8.38 20.92 -0.15
C GLU A 60 -6.90 20.70 -0.52
N TYR A 61 -6.61 19.61 -1.22
CA TYR A 61 -5.31 19.46 -1.87
C TYR A 61 -5.36 20.16 -3.23
N LYS A 62 -4.36 20.99 -3.50
CA LYS A 62 -4.24 21.69 -4.78
C LYS A 62 -3.25 20.98 -5.67
N ASP A 63 -3.73 20.37 -6.74
CA ASP A 63 -2.88 19.88 -7.82
C ASP A 63 -2.64 20.99 -8.87
N HIS A 64 -2.08 20.60 -10.00
CA HIS A 64 -1.78 21.52 -11.10
C HIS A 64 -3.03 21.98 -11.87
N GLU A 65 -4.17 21.30 -11.70
CA GLU A 65 -5.45 21.58 -12.36
C GLU A 65 -6.46 22.31 -11.44
N GLY A 66 -6.28 22.25 -10.12
CA GLY A 66 -7.17 22.90 -9.16
C GLY A 66 -7.18 22.23 -7.79
N TYR A 67 -8.32 22.31 -7.08
CA TYR A 67 -8.53 21.57 -5.84
C TYR A 67 -9.15 20.21 -6.14
N THR A 68 -8.63 19.17 -5.51
CA THR A 68 -9.12 17.81 -5.67
C THR A 68 -9.43 17.16 -4.32
N HIS A 69 -10.48 16.34 -4.34
CA HIS A 69 -11.01 15.61 -3.20
C HIS A 69 -10.97 14.09 -3.44
N ASP A 70 -10.35 13.65 -4.54
CA ASP A 70 -10.25 12.23 -4.89
C ASP A 70 -8.89 11.63 -4.51
N TRP A 71 -8.93 10.44 -3.93
CA TRP A 71 -7.74 9.75 -3.41
C TRP A 71 -6.74 9.42 -4.52
N VAL A 72 -7.17 9.21 -5.78
CA VAL A 72 -6.25 8.90 -6.89
C VAL A 72 -5.29 10.06 -7.16
N THR A 73 -5.79 11.30 -7.08
CA THR A 73 -4.96 12.50 -7.25
C THR A 73 -4.10 12.83 -6.04
N LEU A 74 -4.50 12.36 -4.85
CA LEU A 74 -3.79 12.57 -3.60
C LEU A 74 -2.65 11.57 -3.41
N LEU A 75 -2.82 10.34 -3.91
CA LEU A 75 -1.88 9.24 -3.72
C LEU A 75 -0.42 9.60 -4.03
N PRO A 76 -0.08 10.24 -5.17
CA PRO A 76 1.31 10.61 -5.45
C PRO A 76 1.91 11.56 -4.41
N ALA A 77 1.11 12.49 -3.86
CA ALA A 77 1.57 13.42 -2.84
C ALA A 77 1.78 12.72 -1.49
N VAL A 78 0.88 11.80 -1.12
CA VAL A 78 0.98 11.02 0.12
C VAL A 78 2.11 9.98 0.06
N GLN A 79 2.45 9.49 -1.14
CA GLN A 79 3.52 8.51 -1.35
C GLN A 79 4.94 9.12 -1.31
N LEU A 80 5.06 10.43 -1.49
CA LEU A 80 6.33 11.16 -1.50
C LEU A 80 6.62 11.92 -0.19
N ALA A 81 5.69 11.92 0.76
CA ALA A 81 5.81 12.55 2.08
C ALA A 81 6.48 11.62 3.09
#